data_AF-A0A9X2ISS8-F1
#
_entry.id   AF-A0A9X2ISS8-F1
#
_cell.length_a   1.000
_cell.length_b   1.000
_cell.length_c   1.000
_cell.angle_alpha   90.00
_cell.angle_beta   90.00
_cell.angle_gamma   90.00
#
_symmetry.space_group_name_H-M   'P 1'
#
loop_
_entity.id
_entity.type
_entity.pdbx_description
1 polymer ?
#
loop_
_entity_poly.entity_id
_entity_poly.type
_entity_poly.pdbx_seq_one_letter_code
_entity_poly.pdbx_strand_id
1 'polypeptide(L)'
;MSELDEVTLPAQRFVDDMTAAGASARVDGPRVLYDVRAVAGPLAGQIITTGVSLSEVQSWPMVPPHWVHLPDFITFAQTNEDVTDCLPGWKRHSRDYNYTDTSVAPALSWLRHVRGLLTIALPKAA
;
A
#
# COMPACT_ATOMS: atom_id res chain seq x y z
N MET A 1 1.45 -21.06 -22.34
CA MET A 1 0.15 -21.22 -21.64
C MET A 1 0.36 -20.68 -20.24
N SER A 2 -0.47 -19.72 -19.83
CA SER A 2 -0.23 -18.77 -18.74
C SER A 2 0.17 -19.41 -17.42
N GLU A 3 1.32 -18.99 -16.90
CA GLU A 3 1.60 -19.01 -15.46
C GLU A 3 0.63 -18.03 -14.81
N LEU A 4 -0.55 -18.53 -14.44
CA LEU A 4 -1.35 -17.87 -13.43
C LEU A 4 -0.56 -18.06 -12.15
N ASP A 5 0.26 -17.06 -11.81
CA ASP A 5 1.01 -16.95 -10.56
C ASP A 5 0.13 -17.47 -9.42
N GLU A 6 0.52 -18.61 -8.86
CA GLU A 6 -0.16 -19.15 -7.69
C GLU A 6 0.01 -18.12 -6.58
N VAL A 7 -1.10 -17.53 -6.13
CA VAL A 7 -1.08 -16.55 -5.03
C VAL A 7 -0.45 -17.24 -3.82
N THR A 8 0.71 -16.74 -3.39
CA THR A 8 1.42 -17.35 -2.26
C THR A 8 0.58 -17.20 -0.99
N LEU A 9 0.72 -18.15 -0.05
CA LEU A 9 0.00 -18.10 1.23
C LEU A 9 0.20 -16.75 1.96
N PRO A 10 1.42 -16.16 2.02
CA PRO A 10 1.61 -14.82 2.59
C PRO A 10 0.83 -13.72 1.87
N ALA A 11 0.80 -13.75 0.54
CA ALA A 11 0.08 -12.75 -0.26
C ALA A 11 -1.44 -12.86 -0.04
N GLN A 12 -1.98 -14.08 -0.02
CA GLN A 12 -3.39 -14.31 0.30
C GLN A 12 -3.71 -13.80 1.71
N ARG A 13 -2.84 -14.10 2.68
CA ARG A 13 -3.03 -13.63 4.05
C ARG A 13 -3.01 -12.11 4.18
N PHE A 14 -2.13 -11.43 3.44
CA PHE A 14 -2.13 -9.97 3.39
C PHE A 14 -3.47 -9.44 2.86
N VAL A 15 -3.98 -10.01 1.76
CA VAL A 15 -5.29 -9.65 1.18
C VAL A 15 -6.42 -9.85 2.20
N ASP A 16 -6.44 -10.99 2.88
CA ASP A 16 -7.47 -11.32 3.88
C ASP A 16 -7.41 -10.35 5.07
N ASP A 17 -6.20 -10.08 5.58
CA ASP A 17 -6.00 -9.19 6.73
C ASP A 17 -6.39 -7.73 6.39
N MET A 18 -6.07 -7.24 5.19
CA MET A 18 -6.51 -5.92 4.72
C MET A 18 -8.03 -5.84 4.59
N THR A 19 -8.64 -6.87 3.99
CA THR A 19 -10.09 -6.95 3.79
C THR A 19 -10.82 -6.98 5.13
N ALA A 20 -10.33 -7.78 6.08
CA ALA A 20 -10.84 -7.83 7.45
C ALA A 20 -10.70 -6.49 8.19
N ALA A 21 -9.65 -5.72 7.88
CA ALA A 21 -9.43 -4.36 8.41
C ALA A 21 -10.24 -3.27 7.68
N GLY A 22 -11.09 -3.65 6.70
CA GLY A 22 -11.98 -2.75 5.98
C GLY A 22 -11.38 -2.08 4.74
N ALA A 23 -10.24 -2.58 4.24
CA ALA A 23 -9.65 -2.16 2.98
C ALA A 23 -9.86 -3.25 1.93
N SER A 24 -10.65 -2.98 0.88
CA SER A 24 -10.85 -3.93 -0.22
C SER A 24 -9.50 -4.22 -0.89
N ALA A 25 -9.03 -5.47 -0.82
CA ALA A 25 -7.73 -5.88 -1.32
C ALA A 25 -7.82 -7.00 -2.37
N ARG A 26 -6.87 -7.02 -3.31
CA ARG A 26 -6.77 -8.06 -4.35
C ARG A 26 -5.35 -8.18 -4.88
N VAL A 27 -5.00 -9.35 -5.38
CA VAL A 27 -3.80 -9.53 -6.21
C VAL A 27 -4.04 -8.94 -7.60
N ASP A 28 -3.04 -8.24 -8.14
CA ASP A 28 -3.06 -7.57 -9.44
C ASP A 28 -1.67 -7.71 -10.09
N GLY A 29 -1.44 -8.82 -10.80
CA GLY A 29 -0.12 -9.15 -11.36
C GLY A 29 0.95 -9.22 -10.26
N PRO A 30 2.08 -8.50 -10.37
CA PRO A 30 3.21 -8.60 -9.43
C PRO A 30 2.99 -7.85 -8.10
N ARG A 31 1.78 -7.35 -7.82
CA ARG A 31 1.46 -6.54 -6.64
C ARG A 31 0.14 -6.94 -6.00
N VAL A 32 -0.04 -6.53 -4.75
CA VAL A 32 -1.34 -6.50 -4.09
C VAL A 32 -1.84 -5.07 -4.09
N LEU A 33 -3.07 -4.84 -4.56
CA LEU A 33 -3.76 -3.56 -4.49
C LEU A 33 -4.76 -3.55 -3.34
N TYR A 34 -4.89 -2.42 -2.65
CA TYR A 34 -5.85 -2.22 -1.59
C TYR A 34 -6.29 -0.76 -1.46
N ASP A 35 -7.56 -0.56 -1.11
CA ASP A 35 -8.18 0.76 -1.05
C ASP A 35 -8.04 1.42 0.33
N VAL A 36 -7.54 2.65 0.35
CA VAL A 36 -7.35 3.45 1.56
C VAL A 36 -8.14 4.75 1.44
N ARG A 37 -9.08 4.97 2.37
CA ARG A 37 -9.73 6.28 2.53
C ARG A 37 -8.75 7.26 3.17
N ALA A 38 -8.44 8.35 2.46
CA ALA A 38 -7.66 9.45 3.01
C ALA A 38 -8.48 10.19 4.08
N VAL A 39 -7.88 10.38 5.25
CA VAL A 39 -8.57 10.93 6.43
C VAL A 39 -8.30 12.43 6.65
N ALA A 40 -7.23 12.96 6.05
CA ALA A 40 -6.84 14.37 6.12
C ALA A 40 -5.95 14.73 4.93
N GLY A 41 -5.57 16.01 4.82
CA GLY A 41 -4.76 16.54 3.72
C GLY A 41 -5.56 16.80 2.44
N PRO A 42 -4.87 17.11 1.32
CA PRO A 42 -5.53 17.51 0.07
C PRO A 42 -6.45 16.46 -0.55
N LEU A 43 -6.26 15.18 -0.20
CA LEU A 43 -7.06 14.07 -0.68
C LEU A 43 -8.16 13.63 0.30
N ALA A 44 -8.39 14.37 1.39
CA ALA A 44 -9.33 13.98 2.45
C ALA A 44 -10.71 13.59 1.90
N GLY A 45 -11.24 12.46 2.39
CA GLY A 45 -12.53 11.91 1.99
C GLY A 45 -12.48 11.02 0.74
N GLN A 46 -11.42 11.10 -0.07
CA GLN A 46 -11.26 10.27 -1.27
C GLN A 46 -10.81 8.86 -0.90
N ILE A 47 -11.21 7.89 -1.73
CA ILE A 47 -10.68 6.52 -1.70
C ILE A 47 -9.54 6.46 -2.70
N ILE A 48 -8.36 6.10 -2.20
CA ILE A 48 -7.14 5.96 -2.99
C ILE A 48 -6.80 4.47 -3.06
N THR A 49 -6.74 3.91 -4.27
CA THR A 49 -6.15 2.60 -4.48
C THR A 49 -4.64 2.72 -4.31
N THR A 50 -4.09 1.92 -3.40
CA THR A 50 -2.67 1.82 -3.09
C THR A 50 -2.20 0.39 -3.35
N GLY A 51 -0.89 0.14 -3.35
CA GLY A 51 -0.38 -1.21 -3.50
C GLY A 51 0.93 -1.47 -2.79
N VAL A 52 1.35 -2.72 -2.82
CA VAL A 52 2.66 -3.21 -2.37
C VAL A 52 3.11 -4.32 -3.30
N SER A 53 4.41 -4.51 -3.47
CA SER A 53 4.95 -5.62 -4.27
C SER A 53 4.66 -6.98 -3.63
N LEU A 54 4.39 -8.00 -4.45
CA LEU A 54 4.22 -9.38 -3.94
C LEU A 54 5.47 -9.90 -3.24
N SER A 55 6.66 -9.49 -3.69
CA SER A 55 7.94 -9.85 -3.07
C SER A 55 8.07 -9.32 -1.63
N GLU A 56 7.46 -8.17 -1.31
CA GLU A 56 7.55 -7.56 0.01
C GLU A 56 6.58 -8.16 1.03
N VAL A 57 5.47 -8.74 0.58
CA VAL A 57 4.48 -9.37 1.48
C VAL A 57 4.86 -10.79 1.89
N GLN A 58 5.96 -11.36 1.38
CA GLN A 58 6.34 -12.74 1.70
C GLN A 58 6.65 -12.97 3.19
N SER A 59 7.02 -11.91 3.91
CA SER A 59 7.28 -11.95 5.37
C SER A 59 6.10 -11.45 6.21
N TRP A 60 4.94 -11.19 5.60
CA TRP A 60 3.75 -10.77 6.32
C TRP A 60 3.20 -11.88 7.23
N PRO A 61 2.76 -11.59 8.48
CA PRO A 61 2.69 -10.28 9.14
C PRO A 61 3.93 -9.94 9.99
N MET A 62 4.99 -10.74 9.95
CA MET A 62 6.18 -10.54 10.78
C MET A 62 6.96 -9.28 10.41
N VAL A 63 6.98 -8.94 9.12
CA VAL A 63 7.65 -7.74 8.58
C VAL A 63 6.67 -7.00 7.66
N PRO A 64 6.46 -5.68 7.83
CA PRO A 64 5.67 -4.89 6.90
C PRO A 64 6.38 -4.72 5.56
N PRO A 65 5.63 -4.48 4.47
CA PRO A 65 6.21 -3.96 3.24
C PRO A 65 6.94 -2.63 3.50
N HIS A 66 8.04 -2.38 2.79
CA HIS A 66 8.82 -1.16 2.92
C HIS A 66 8.34 -0.06 1.96
N TRP A 67 7.88 -0.45 0.77
CA TRP A 67 7.40 0.47 -0.25
C TRP A 67 5.88 0.45 -0.39
N VAL A 68 5.29 1.63 -0.53
CA VAL A 68 3.87 1.79 -0.89
C VAL A 68 3.77 2.28 -2.33
N HIS A 69 3.10 1.50 -3.18
CA HIS A 69 2.75 1.89 -4.53
C HIS A 69 1.57 2.85 -4.51
N LEU A 70 1.71 3.97 -5.21
CA LEU A 70 0.74 5.04 -5.31
C LEU A 70 0.53 5.41 -6.78
N PRO A 71 -0.68 5.85 -7.16
CA PRO A 71 -0.88 6.48 -8.47
C PRO A 71 0.06 7.66 -8.66
N ASP A 72 0.55 7.85 -9.88
CA ASP A 72 1.53 8.89 -10.23
C ASP A 72 1.08 10.34 -9.99
N PHE A 73 -0.24 10.56 -9.91
CA PHE A 73 -0.84 11.85 -9.55
C PHE A 73 -0.67 12.20 -8.07
N ILE A 74 -0.35 11.22 -7.21
CA ILE A 74 -0.04 11.46 -5.81
C ILE A 74 1.44 11.78 -5.70
N THR A 75 1.73 13.00 -5.30
CA THR A 75 3.09 13.51 -5.19
C THR A 75 3.40 13.95 -3.77
N PHE A 76 4.67 13.85 -3.39
CA PHE A 76 5.18 14.36 -2.11
C PHE A 76 6.34 15.33 -2.36
N ALA A 77 6.59 16.21 -1.40
CA ALA A 77 7.71 17.17 -1.48
C ALA A 77 9.09 16.48 -1.57
N GLN A 78 9.23 15.26 -1.05
CA GLN A 78 10.48 14.47 -1.03
C GLN A 78 10.55 13.43 -2.17
N THR A 79 9.92 13.73 -3.32
CA THR A 79 9.94 12.96 -4.58
C THR A 79 9.82 11.45 -4.44
N ASN A 80 8.57 10.95 -4.46
CA ASN A 80 8.26 9.56 -4.80
C ASN A 80 8.44 9.31 -6.30
N GLU A 81 9.66 9.41 -6.81
CA GLU A 81 9.97 9.21 -8.25
C GLU A 81 10.36 7.77 -8.62
N ASP A 82 10.52 6.91 -7.61
CA ASP A 82 10.88 5.52 -7.85
C ASP A 82 9.71 4.76 -8.52
N VAL A 83 10.02 4.05 -9.60
CA VAL A 83 9.09 3.27 -10.42
C VAL A 83 9.46 1.78 -10.47
N THR A 84 10.46 1.36 -9.71
CA THR A 84 10.85 -0.06 -9.65
C THR A 84 9.67 -0.89 -9.11
N ASP A 85 9.43 -2.04 -9.76
CA ASP A 85 8.32 -2.96 -9.47
C ASP A 85 6.91 -2.33 -9.57
N CYS A 86 6.81 -1.11 -10.13
CA CYS A 86 5.55 -0.43 -10.38
C CYS A 86 5.11 -0.61 -11.83
N LEU A 87 3.82 -0.91 -12.03
CA LEU A 87 3.20 -0.83 -13.35
C LEU A 87 3.12 0.63 -13.82
N PRO A 88 3.00 0.90 -15.14
CA PRO A 88 2.85 2.26 -15.66
C PRO A 88 1.71 3.04 -14.99
N GLY A 89 1.95 4.32 -14.70
CA GLY A 89 1.02 5.19 -13.95
C GLY A 89 1.12 5.06 -12.42
N TRP A 90 2.11 4.33 -11.93
CA TRP A 90 2.37 4.16 -10.49
C TRP A 90 3.80 4.55 -10.16
N LYS A 91 3.98 5.01 -8.92
CA LYS A 91 5.27 5.27 -8.30
C LYS A 91 5.26 4.66 -6.91
N ARG A 92 6.44 4.39 -6.34
CA ARG A 92 6.55 3.92 -4.97
C ARG A 92 7.18 4.97 -4.07
N HIS A 93 6.74 4.97 -2.81
CA HIS A 93 7.28 5.82 -1.78
C HIS A 93 7.76 4.96 -0.61
N SER A 94 9.01 5.16 -0.21
CA SER A 94 9.57 4.51 0.97
C SER A 94 9.28 5.40 2.16
N ARG A 95 8.71 4.80 3.18
CA ARG A 95 8.58 5.42 4.48
C ARG A 95 8.79 4.36 5.54
N ASP A 96 9.82 4.54 6.35
CA ASP A 96 10.13 3.61 7.42
C ASP A 96 8.91 3.38 8.31
N TYR A 97 8.61 2.11 8.51
CA TYR A 97 7.50 1.67 9.33
C TYR A 97 7.89 0.42 10.09
N ASN A 98 7.95 0.55 11.41
CA ASN A 98 8.18 -0.54 12.33
C ASN A 98 6.94 -0.73 13.20
N TYR A 99 6.43 -1.95 13.28
CA TYR A 99 5.39 -2.31 14.24
C TYR A 99 6.00 -2.43 15.63
N THR A 100 6.01 -1.35 16.40
CA THR A 100 6.45 -1.39 17.80
C THR A 100 5.31 -1.66 18.78
N ASP A 101 4.06 -1.42 18.36
CA ASP A 101 2.85 -1.68 19.14
C ASP A 101 2.16 -2.97 18.67
N THR A 102 2.22 -4.00 19.51
CA THR A 102 1.61 -5.31 19.27
C THR A 102 0.17 -5.42 19.81
N SER A 103 -0.36 -4.37 20.45
CA SER A 103 -1.75 -4.34 20.93
C SER A 103 -2.76 -4.11 19.80
N VAL A 104 -2.29 -3.72 18.62
CA VAL A 104 -3.11 -3.45 17.43
C VAL A 104 -2.81 -4.50 16.36
N ALA A 105 -3.85 -4.98 15.68
CA ALA A 105 -3.68 -5.90 14.55
C ALA A 105 -2.74 -5.28 13.48
N PRO A 106 -1.77 -6.03 12.93
CA PRO A 106 -0.80 -5.51 11.96
C PRO A 106 -1.45 -4.79 10.77
N ALA A 107 -2.53 -5.34 10.21
CA ALA A 107 -3.25 -4.69 9.11
C ALA A 107 -3.85 -3.33 9.47
N LEU A 108 -4.42 -3.18 10.68
CA LEU A 108 -4.95 -1.90 11.11
C LEU A 108 -3.82 -0.88 11.31
N SER A 109 -2.69 -1.33 11.84
CA SER A 109 -1.52 -0.48 12.04
C SER A 109 -0.91 -0.06 10.68
N TRP A 110 -0.83 -0.98 9.72
CA TRP A 110 -0.45 -0.69 8.33
C TRP A 110 -1.37 0.35 7.67
N LEU A 111 -2.68 0.16 7.74
CA LEU A 111 -3.64 1.11 7.16
C LEU A 111 -3.55 2.49 7.81
N ARG A 112 -3.27 2.56 9.12
CA ARG A 112 -3.00 3.85 9.80
C ARG A 112 -1.72 4.49 9.29
N HIS A 113 -0.66 3.72 9.07
CA HIS A 113 0.57 4.20 8.46
C HIS A 113 0.32 4.78 7.07
N VAL A 114 -0.33 4.04 6.17
CA VAL A 114 -0.63 4.50 4.81
C VAL A 114 -1.55 5.74 4.82
N ARG A 115 -2.53 5.80 5.72
CA ARG A 115 -3.34 7.02 5.91
C ARG A 115 -2.48 8.22 6.32
N GLY A 116 -1.55 8.04 7.26
CA GLY A 116 -0.60 9.07 7.67
C GLY A 116 0.43 9.45 6.60
N LEU A 117 0.65 8.59 5.60
CA LEU A 117 1.39 8.95 4.39
C LEU A 117 0.53 9.84 3.48
N LEU A 118 -0.74 9.48 3.24
CA LEU A 118 -1.62 10.28 2.38
C LEU A 118 -1.90 11.69 2.92
N THR A 119 -1.78 11.93 4.24
CA THR A 119 -1.98 13.27 4.80
C THR A 119 -0.94 14.30 4.36
N ILE A 120 0.24 13.84 3.95
CA ILE A 120 1.34 14.72 3.48
C ILE A 120 1.43 14.79 1.96
N ALA A 121 0.48 14.19 1.23
CA ALA A 121 0.39 14.32 -0.21
C ALA A 121 0.21 15.80 -0.59
N LEU A 122 0.79 16.20 -1.72
CA LEU A 122 0.63 17.52 -2.28
C LEU A 122 -0.73 17.64 -3.00
N PRO A 123 -1.28 18.86 -3.11
CA PRO A 123 -2.47 19.09 -3.93
C PRO A 123 -2.20 18.67 -5.37
N LYS A 124 -3.21 18.10 -6.03
CA LYS A 124 -3.17 17.88 -7.48
C LYS A 124 -2.91 19.24 -8.14
N ALA A 125 -1.85 19.35 -8.93
CA ALA A 125 -1.62 20.54 -9.74
C ALA A 125 -2.84 20.77 -10.63
N ALA A 126 -3.40 21.99 -10.57
CA ALA A 126 -4.60 22.39 -11.31
C ALA A 126 -4.34 22.47 -12.82
#